data_AF-A0AAV0WEV6-F1
#
_entry.id   AF-A0AAV0WEV6-F1
#
_cell.length_a   1.000
_cell.length_b   1.000
_cell.length_c   1.000
_cell.angle_alpha   90.00
_cell.angle_beta   90.00
_cell.angle_gamma   90.00
#
_symmetry.space_group_name_H-M   'P 1'
#
loop_
_entity.id
_entity.type
_entity.pdbx_description
1 polymer ?
#
loop_
_entity_poly.entity_id
_entity_poly.type
_entity_poly.pdbx_seq_one_letter_code
_entity_poly.pdbx_strand_id
1 'polypeptide(L)'
;MANQFNTIEFLEEYQRYPCLWDKSMPDFKNRIKRDHAEEQLLKITSGINNVKELRQKIRNIRCTYNQEVAKIKSSMRTGSGSSTVYKPKLAWFSFADSFLKKTSDIENKSDTNLVIFIIYL
;
A
#
# COMPACT_ATOMS: atom_id res chain seq x y z
N MET A 1 2.71 23.85 15.93
CA MET A 1 1.59 22.90 15.75
C MET A 1 2.15 21.71 14.98
N ALA A 2 2.10 20.50 15.53
CA ALA A 2 2.55 19.31 14.82
C ALA A 2 1.61 19.09 13.64
N ASN A 3 2.14 19.09 12.42
CA ASN A 3 1.34 18.89 11.22
C ASN A 3 0.90 17.42 11.21
N GLN A 4 -0.40 17.17 11.39
CA GLN A 4 -0.96 15.83 11.54
C GLN A 4 -0.82 15.06 10.23
N PHE A 5 -0.39 13.79 10.31
CA PHE A 5 -0.26 12.93 9.13
C PHE A 5 -1.64 12.68 8.49
N ASN A 6 -1.78 13.07 7.22
CA ASN A 6 -2.97 12.78 6.41
C ASN A 6 -2.67 11.66 5.41
N THR A 7 -3.44 10.57 5.47
CA THR A 7 -3.19 9.39 4.63
C THR A 7 -3.56 9.62 3.16
N ILE A 8 -4.59 10.43 2.88
CA ILE A 8 -5.01 10.71 1.50
C ILE A 8 -3.95 11.57 0.81
N GLU A 9 -3.56 12.67 1.43
CA GLU A 9 -2.49 13.56 0.92
C GLU A 9 -1.17 12.80 0.73
N PHE A 10 -0.81 11.94 1.68
CA PHE A 10 0.35 11.08 1.54
C PHE A 10 0.26 10.15 0.32
N LEU A 11 -0.89 9.53 0.10
CA LEU A 11 -1.11 8.64 -1.03
C LEU A 11 -1.09 9.40 -2.37
N GLU A 12 -1.60 10.64 -2.40
CA GLU A 12 -1.59 11.51 -3.57
C GLU A 12 -0.17 11.83 -4.06
N GLU A 13 0.75 12.04 -3.11
CA GLU A 13 2.17 12.22 -3.44
C GLU A 13 2.86 10.88 -3.72
N TYR A 14 2.57 9.84 -2.94
CA TYR A 14 3.17 8.51 -3.11
C TYR A 14 2.91 7.90 -4.50
N GLN A 15 1.70 8.03 -5.05
CA GLN A 15 1.37 7.49 -6.37
C GLN A 15 2.24 8.07 -7.49
N ARG A 16 2.79 9.28 -7.32
CA ARG A 16 3.65 9.96 -8.31
C ARG A 16 5.03 9.33 -8.46
N TYR A 17 5.38 8.39 -7.59
CA TYR A 17 6.65 7.67 -7.61
C TYR A 17 6.45 6.17 -7.92
N PRO A 18 6.14 5.79 -9.18
CA PRO A 18 5.94 4.38 -9.56
C PRO A 18 7.08 3.45 -9.15
N CYS A 19 8.33 3.92 -9.14
CA CYS A 19 9.48 3.13 -8.69
C CYS A 19 9.37 2.63 -7.23
N LEU A 20 8.48 3.23 -6.41
CA LEU A 20 8.25 2.81 -5.03
C LEU A 20 7.17 1.74 -4.88
N TRP A 21 6.21 1.65 -5.81
CA TRP A 21 5.03 0.79 -5.68
C TRP A 21 4.79 -0.14 -6.86
N ASP A 22 5.09 0.28 -8.09
CA ASP A 22 4.79 -0.47 -9.31
C ASP A 22 5.90 -1.46 -9.65
N LYS A 23 5.64 -2.75 -9.39
CA LYS A 23 6.58 -3.85 -9.69
C LYS A 23 6.83 -4.05 -11.19
N SER A 24 5.95 -3.54 -12.06
CA SER A 24 6.10 -3.66 -13.51
C SER A 24 7.13 -2.67 -14.08
N MET A 25 7.42 -1.59 -13.34
CA MET A 25 8.40 -0.59 -13.76
C MET A 25 9.82 -1.12 -13.60
N PRO A 26 10.70 -0.97 -14.61
CA PRO A 26 12.12 -1.35 -14.49
C PRO A 26 12.82 -0.70 -13.30
N ASP A 27 12.42 0.53 -12.98
CA ASP A 27 12.97 1.32 -11.89
C ASP A 27 12.58 0.80 -10.50
N PHE A 28 11.63 -0.12 -10.40
CA PHE A 28 11.24 -0.73 -9.12
C PHE A 28 12.39 -1.48 -8.44
N LYS A 29 13.34 -2.01 -9.22
CA LYS A 29 14.54 -2.68 -8.69
C LYS A 29 15.75 -1.73 -8.61
N ASN A 30 15.64 -0.50 -9.11
CA ASN A 30 16.72 0.45 -9.12
C ASN A 30 16.81 1.17 -7.76
N ARG A 31 17.75 0.74 -6.92
CA ARG A 31 17.95 1.29 -5.58
C ARG A 31 18.19 2.80 -5.58
N ILE A 32 18.99 3.32 -6.50
CA ILE A 32 19.34 4.75 -6.57
C ILE A 32 18.08 5.59 -6.83
N LYS A 33 17.25 5.17 -7.81
CA LYS A 33 16.01 5.87 -8.12
C LYS A 33 15.00 5.82 -6.97
N ARG A 34 14.94 4.69 -6.27
CA ARG A 34 14.08 4.53 -5.09
C ARG A 34 14.51 5.39 -3.92
N ASP A 35 15.80 5.37 -3.58
CA ASP A 35 16.34 6.18 -2.49
C ASP A 35 16.08 7.67 -2.78
N HIS A 36 16.30 8.12 -4.04
CA HIS A 36 15.96 9.48 -4.44
C HIS A 36 14.46 9.79 -4.33
N ALA A 37 13.58 8.90 -4.79
CA ALA A 37 12.13 9.08 -4.68
C ALA A 37 11.64 9.12 -3.23
N GLU A 38 12.20 8.29 -2.35
CA GLU A 38 11.90 8.31 -0.91
C GLU A 38 12.36 9.62 -0.25
N GLU A 39 13.52 10.16 -0.63
CA GLU A 39 13.96 11.47 -0.17
C GLU A 39 13.02 12.60 -0.61
N GLN A 40 12.55 12.58 -1.85
CA GLN A 40 11.58 13.59 -2.33
C GLN A 40 10.24 13.45 -1.62
N LEU A 41 9.74 12.22 -1.47
CA LEU A 41 8.50 11.96 -0.76
C LEU A 41 8.57 12.34 0.73
N LEU A 42 9.72 12.14 1.38
CA LEU A 42 9.94 12.56 2.77
C LEU A 42 9.84 14.08 2.93
N LYS A 43 10.42 14.86 2.00
CA LYS A 43 10.44 16.33 2.08
C LYS A 43 9.04 16.95 2.03
N ILE A 44 8.13 16.33 1.30
CA ILE A 44 6.75 16.82 1.12
C ILE A 44 5.78 16.21 2.14
N THR A 45 6.13 15.06 2.73
CA THR A 45 5.26 14.39 3.70
C THR A 45 5.41 14.99 5.09
N SER A 46 4.34 15.60 5.58
CA SER A 46 4.27 16.09 6.95
C SER A 46 4.08 14.95 7.97
N GLY A 47 4.70 15.11 9.15
CA GLY A 47 4.56 14.17 10.26
C GLY A 47 5.41 12.89 10.17
N ILE A 48 6.38 12.85 9.26
CA ILE A 48 7.40 11.79 9.14
C ILE A 48 8.78 12.44 9.15
N ASN A 49 9.66 12.00 10.04
CA ASN A 49 10.93 12.72 10.27
C ASN A 49 12.13 12.10 9.56
N ASN A 50 12.02 10.83 9.13
CA ASN A 50 13.13 10.12 8.50
C ASN A 50 12.66 9.05 7.51
N VAL A 51 13.57 8.62 6.65
CA VAL A 51 13.31 7.60 5.61
C VAL A 51 12.86 6.26 6.20
N LYS A 52 13.34 5.90 7.40
CA LYS A 52 12.95 4.66 8.07
C LYS A 52 11.46 4.69 8.44
N GLU A 53 10.98 5.78 9.03
CA GLU A 53 9.56 5.99 9.33
C GLU A 53 8.71 6.04 8.06
N LEU A 54 9.21 6.69 7.00
CA LEU A 54 8.54 6.72 5.69
C LEU A 54 8.34 5.31 5.14
N ARG A 55 9.41 4.51 5.08
CA ARG A 55 9.36 3.11 4.62
C ARG A 55 8.40 2.28 5.45
N GLN A 56 8.43 2.45 6.78
CA GLN A 56 7.50 1.76 7.67
C GLN A 56 6.05 2.19 7.42
N LYS A 57 5.79 3.48 7.16
CA LYS A 57 4.44 3.98 6.82
C LYS A 57 3.94 3.37 5.52
N ILE A 58 4.75 3.36 4.47
CA ILE A 58 4.44 2.73 3.18
C ILE A 58 4.09 1.25 3.39
N ARG A 59 4.92 0.53 4.15
CA ARG A 59 4.69 -0.88 4.48
C ARG A 59 3.36 -1.10 5.19
N ASN A 60 3.06 -0.27 6.20
CA ASN A 60 1.82 -0.37 6.98
C ASN A 60 0.59 -0.15 6.08
N ILE A 61 0.59 0.90 5.27
CA ILE A 61 -0.51 1.21 4.34
C ILE A 61 -0.75 0.05 3.37
N ARG A 62 0.31 -0.49 2.76
CA ARG A 62 0.21 -1.63 1.84
C ARG A 62 -0.28 -2.90 2.53
N CYS A 63 0.18 -3.16 3.75
CA CYS A 63 -0.28 -4.29 4.55
C CYS A 63 -1.78 -4.19 4.83
N THR A 64 -2.25 -3.03 5.30
CA THR A 64 -3.67 -2.78 5.55
C THR A 64 -4.48 -2.89 4.26
N TYR A 65 -4.03 -2.31 3.14
CA TYR A 65 -4.68 -2.45 1.84
C TYR A 65 -4.83 -3.94 1.43
N ASN A 66 -3.76 -4.72 1.52
CA ASN A 66 -3.79 -6.14 1.17
C ASN A 66 -4.73 -6.96 2.06
N GLN A 67 -4.82 -6.63 3.36
CA GLN A 67 -5.78 -7.25 4.27
C GLN A 67 -7.22 -6.95 3.88
N GLU A 68 -7.52 -5.70 3.51
CA GLU A 68 -8.84 -5.31 3.03
C GLU A 68 -9.20 -6.02 1.71
N VAL A 69 -8.26 -6.11 0.75
CA VAL A 69 -8.42 -6.88 -0.49
C VAL A 69 -8.68 -8.37 -0.19
N ALA A 70 -7.98 -8.96 0.78
CA ALA A 70 -8.20 -10.35 1.18
C ALA A 70 -9.60 -10.56 1.76
N LYS A 71 -10.12 -9.63 2.57
CA LYS A 71 -11.50 -9.67 3.10
C LYS A 71 -12.53 -9.59 1.97
N ILE A 72 -12.33 -8.69 0.99
CA ILE A 72 -13.18 -8.60 -0.21
C ILE A 72 -13.20 -9.96 -0.93
N LYS A 73 -12.03 -10.50 -1.28
CA LYS A 73 -11.90 -11.78 -1.99
C LYS A 73 -12.52 -12.94 -1.20
N SER A 74 -12.31 -12.98 0.12
CA SER A 74 -12.90 -14.03 0.97
C SER A 74 -14.42 -13.94 1.00
N SER A 75 -15.00 -12.74 1.09
CA SER A 75 -16.45 -12.57 1.10
C SER A 75 -17.12 -13.01 -0.21
N MET A 76 -16.40 -12.91 -1.33
CA MET A 76 -16.86 -13.40 -2.64
C MET A 76 -16.81 -14.92 -2.74
N ARG A 77 -15.84 -15.57 -2.08
CA ARG A 77 -15.60 -17.02 -2.18
C ARG A 77 -16.53 -17.85 -1.28
N THR A 78 -16.87 -17.36 -0.10
CA THR A 78 -17.69 -18.09 0.89
C THR A 78 -19.20 -17.97 0.61
N GLY A 79 -19.60 -17.99 -0.66
CA GLY A 79 -20.97 -17.79 -1.15
C GLY A 79 -21.97 -18.90 -0.76
N SER A 80 -22.15 -19.14 0.53
CA SER A 80 -23.22 -19.93 1.12
C SER A 80 -24.20 -18.96 1.79
N GLY A 81 -25.07 -18.34 1.00
CA GLY A 81 -26.29 -17.68 1.47
C GLY A 81 -26.13 -16.44 2.38
N SER A 82 -25.85 -15.27 1.79
CA SER A 82 -26.46 -13.96 2.12
C SER A 82 -25.60 -12.80 1.58
N SER A 83 -25.86 -12.44 0.33
CA SER A 83 -25.98 -11.10 -0.28
C SER A 83 -25.10 -9.89 0.11
N THR A 84 -24.02 -10.00 0.88
CA THR A 84 -23.21 -8.81 1.22
C THR A 84 -21.71 -9.04 0.97
N VAL A 85 -21.25 -8.61 -0.21
CA VAL A 85 -19.80 -8.46 -0.48
C VAL A 85 -19.23 -7.45 0.53
N TYR A 86 -18.12 -7.81 1.18
CA TYR A 86 -17.46 -6.93 2.13
C TYR A 86 -17.03 -5.62 1.45
N LYS A 87 -17.32 -4.49 2.11
CA LYS A 87 -16.89 -3.16 1.67
C LYS A 87 -15.92 -2.56 2.69
N PRO A 88 -14.68 -2.21 2.28
CA PRO A 88 -13.73 -1.51 3.14
C PRO A 88 -14.30 -0.21 3.70
N LYS A 89 -14.02 0.08 4.97
CA LYS A 89 -14.48 1.30 5.68
C LYS A 89 -13.43 2.41 5.70
N LEU A 90 -12.23 2.14 5.20
CA LEU A 90 -11.12 3.10 5.23
C LEU A 90 -11.34 4.15 4.14
N ALA A 91 -11.43 5.42 4.54
CA ALA A 91 -11.69 6.54 3.63
C ALA A 91 -10.67 6.66 2.49
N TRP A 92 -9.43 6.23 2.72
CA TRP A 92 -8.35 6.26 1.74
C TRP A 92 -8.28 4.99 0.86
N PHE A 93 -9.06 3.94 1.15
CA PHE A 93 -8.94 2.66 0.46
C PHE A 93 -9.27 2.78 -1.03
N SER A 94 -10.36 3.47 -1.39
CA SER A 94 -10.76 3.67 -2.78
C SER A 94 -9.66 4.35 -3.61
N PHE A 95 -8.99 5.32 -3.00
CA PHE A 95 -7.88 6.01 -3.62
C PHE A 95 -6.66 5.09 -3.80
N ALA A 96 -6.27 4.37 -2.74
CA ALA A 96 -5.19 3.39 -2.82
C ALA A 96 -5.47 2.30 -3.87
N ASP A 97 -6.71 1.81 -3.97
CA ASP A 97 -7.12 0.78 -4.92
C ASP A 97 -6.93 1.23 -6.38
N SER A 98 -7.09 2.53 -6.67
CA SER A 98 -6.99 3.08 -8.03
C SER A 98 -5.62 2.82 -8.70
N PHE A 99 -4.55 2.68 -7.91
CA PHE A 99 -3.19 2.44 -8.42
C PHE A 99 -2.53 1.17 -7.88
N LEU A 100 -2.80 0.77 -6.63
CA LEU A 100 -2.18 -0.42 -6.04
C LEU A 100 -2.75 -1.74 -6.58
N LYS A 101 -4.01 -1.76 -7.03
CA LYS A 101 -4.67 -2.98 -7.51
C LYS A 101 -3.87 -3.68 -8.61
N LYS A 102 -3.35 -2.90 -9.56
CA LYS A 102 -2.50 -3.36 -10.68
C LYS A 102 -1.30 -4.20 -10.21
N THR A 103 -0.75 -3.87 -9.04
CA THR A 103 0.41 -4.57 -8.48
C THR A 103 0.06 -5.84 -7.72
N SER A 104 -1.16 -5.91 -7.16
CA SER A 104 -1.63 -7.06 -6.38
C SER A 104 -2.02 -8.26 -7.25
N ASP A 105 -2.49 -8.01 -8.47
CA ASP A 105 -2.86 -9.08 -9.41
C ASP A 105 -1.62 -9.84 -9.92
N ILE A 106 -0.45 -9.18 -9.97
CA ILE A 106 0.84 -9.81 -10.28
C ILE A 106 1.27 -10.78 -9.16
N GLU A 107 1.00 -10.45 -7.90
CA GLU A 107 1.45 -11.21 -6.72
C GLU A 107 0.69 -12.54 -6.55
N ASN A 108 -0.57 -12.62 -7.00
CA ASN A 108 -1.38 -13.84 -6.92
C ASN A 108 -0.93 -14.96 -7.88
N LYS A 109 -0.04 -14.66 -8.84
CA LYS A 109 0.55 -15.69 -9.71
C LYS A 109 1.82 -16.34 -9.13
N SER A 110 2.41 -15.82 -8.04
CA SER A 110 3.77 -16.24 -7.64
C SER A 110 4.02 -16.58 -6.17
N ASP A 111 3.33 -16.06 -5.15
CA ASP A 111 3.81 -16.29 -3.77
C ASP A 111 2.73 -16.53 -2.70
N THR A 112 2.58 -17.79 -2.29
CA THR A 112 1.68 -18.27 -1.24
C THR A 112 2.23 -18.16 0.20
N ASN A 113 3.31 -17.43 0.49
CA ASN A 113 4.02 -17.62 1.78
C ASN A 113 4.44 -16.36 2.59
N LEU A 114 3.97 -15.14 2.30
CA LEU A 114 4.44 -13.94 3.03
C LEU A 114 3.45 -13.34 4.04
N VAL A 115 2.22 -13.85 4.14
CA VAL A 115 1.22 -13.33 5.09
C VAL A 115 1.54 -13.61 6.57
N ILE A 116 2.54 -14.44 6.88
CA ILE A 116 2.85 -14.87 8.25
C ILE A 116 3.89 -13.95 8.95
N PHE A 117 4.77 -13.25 8.22
CA PHE A 117 5.95 -12.62 8.84
C PHE A 117 5.74 -11.21 9.44
N ILE A 118 4.57 -10.58 9.28
CA ILE A 118 4.38 -9.17 9.70
C ILE A 118 3.57 -9.05 11.01
N ILE A 119 3.08 -10.16 11.56
CA ILE A 119 2.27 -10.13 12.79
C ILE A 119 3.13 -10.22 14.07
N TYR A 120 4.46 -10.34 13.97
CA TYR A 120 5.34 -10.65 15.12
C TYR A 120 6.53 -9.70 15.35
N LEU A 121 6.54 -8.46 14.84
CA LEU A 121 7.54 -7.45 15.22
C LEU A 121 6.92 -6.08 15.45
#